data_AF-A0A7W0X9N7-F1
#
_entry.id   AF-A0A7W0X9N7-F1
#
_cell.length_a   1.000
_cell.length_b   1.000
_cell.length_c   1.000
_cell.angle_alpha   90.00
_cell.angle_beta   90.00
_cell.angle_gamma   90.00
#
_symmetry.space_group_name_H-M   'P 1'
#
loop_
_entity.id
_entity.type
_entity.pdbx_description
1 polymer ?
#
loop_
_entity_poly.entity_id
_entity_poly.type
_entity_poly.pdbx_seq_one_letter_code
_entity_poly.pdbx_strand_id
1 'polypeptide(L)'
;MSVQDEAGFTLVELLVAMTLSLIVLGATLDAFAGFSRNSQAVNVKNDAQQDVRAATDQLARELRNAVSSGAPPAPLEKAEPFDLMFQTVQGSANARVRYCLDDSTPSRERLRKQTQTLPATAGSTTGCPGTGWDTST
;
A
#
# COMPACT_ATOMS: atom_id res chain seq x y z
N MET A 1 -56.10 -44.05 22.18
CA MET A 1 -55.76 -42.70 21.69
C MET A 1 -55.13 -41.94 22.84
N SER A 2 -53.81 -41.79 22.84
CA SER A 2 -53.11 -40.95 23.81
C SER A 2 -53.36 -39.50 23.44
N VAL A 3 -54.10 -38.78 24.28
CA VAL A 3 -54.19 -37.33 24.21
C VAL A 3 -52.79 -36.82 24.54
N GLN A 4 -52.11 -36.22 23.56
CA GLN A 4 -50.86 -35.52 23.80
C GLN A 4 -51.21 -34.25 24.57
N ASP A 5 -50.58 -34.04 25.71
CA ASP A 5 -50.68 -32.80 26.47
C ASP A 5 -50.23 -31.63 25.58
N GLU A 6 -51.18 -30.92 24.99
CA GLU A 6 -50.96 -29.67 24.27
C GLU A 6 -50.83 -28.54 25.29
N ALA A 7 -49.76 -28.58 26.09
CA ALA A 7 -49.41 -27.49 26.99
C ALA A 7 -49.05 -26.25 26.15
N GLY A 8 -49.96 -25.28 26.09
CA GLY A 8 -49.74 -23.99 25.44
C GLY A 8 -48.61 -23.20 26.11
N PHE A 9 -47.83 -22.48 25.31
CA PHE A 9 -46.72 -21.64 25.79
C PHE A 9 -47.20 -20.58 26.77
N THR A 10 -46.52 -20.45 27.91
CA THR A 10 -46.84 -19.39 28.86
C THR A 10 -46.32 -18.04 28.35
N LEU A 11 -46.98 -16.94 28.76
CA LEU A 11 -46.56 -15.58 28.37
C LEU A 11 -45.12 -15.29 28.84
N VAL A 12 -44.73 -15.84 30.00
CA VAL A 12 -43.38 -15.72 30.56
C VAL A 12 -42.35 -16.42 29.68
N GLU A 13 -42.61 -17.64 29.20
CA GLU A 13 -41.71 -18.35 28.29
C GLU A 13 -41.50 -17.61 26.98
N LEU A 14 -42.55 -17.00 26.42
CA LEU A 14 -42.44 -16.23 25.18
C LEU A 14 -41.58 -14.97 25.37
N LEU A 15 -41.72 -14.27 26.49
CA LEU A 15 -40.85 -13.14 26.84
C LEU A 15 -39.40 -13.58 27.02
N VAL A 16 -39.15 -14.70 27.70
CA VAL A 16 -37.80 -15.25 27.86
C VAL A 16 -37.20 -15.64 26.49
N ALA A 17 -37.95 -16.32 25.63
CA ALA A 17 -37.49 -16.69 24.30
C ALA A 17 -37.13 -15.47 23.42
N MET A 18 -37.94 -14.41 23.49
CA MET A 18 -37.66 -13.15 22.79
C MET A 18 -36.39 -12.46 23.31
N THR A 19 -36.21 -12.39 24.63
CA THR A 19 -35.00 -11.78 25.22
C THR A 19 -33.74 -12.58 24.86
N LEU A 20 -33.79 -13.91 24.90
CA LEU A 20 -32.68 -14.76 24.47
C LEU A 20 -32.38 -14.58 22.98
N SER A 21 -33.41 -14.50 22.13
CA SER A 21 -33.23 -14.25 20.69
C SER A 21 -32.55 -12.91 20.42
N LEU A 22 -32.90 -11.85 21.17
CA LEU A 22 -32.25 -10.55 21.06
C LEU A 22 -30.77 -10.59 21.50
N ILE A 23 -30.45 -11.34 22.55
CA ILE A 23 -29.05 -11.52 22.99
C ILE A 23 -28.24 -12.22 21.91
N VAL A 24 -28.77 -13.31 21.33
CA VAL A 24 -28.11 -14.04 20.25
C VAL A 24 -27.91 -13.15 19.03
N LEU A 25 -28.94 -12.39 18.64
CA LEU A 25 -28.84 -11.45 17.52
C LEU A 25 -27.81 -10.34 17.76
N GLY A 26 -27.72 -9.83 18.99
CA GLY A 26 -26.69 -8.87 19.38
C GLY A 26 -25.28 -9.44 19.24
N ALA A 27 -25.08 -10.68 19.71
CA ALA A 27 -23.80 -11.37 19.60
C ALA A 27 -23.39 -11.66 18.14
N THR A 28 -24.34 -12.04 17.28
CA THR A 28 -24.04 -12.29 15.86
C THR A 28 -23.70 -11.00 15.11
N LEU A 29 -24.37 -9.89 15.41
CA LEU A 29 -24.06 -8.58 14.84
C LEU A 29 -22.67 -8.09 15.26
N ASP A 30 -22.30 -8.29 16.53
CA ASP A 30 -20.96 -7.92 17.01
C ASP A 30 -19.87 -8.76 16.35
N ALA A 31 -20.08 -10.08 16.24
CA ALA A 31 -19.18 -10.96 15.51
C ALA A 31 -19.04 -10.54 14.03
N PHE A 32 -20.15 -10.19 13.37
CA PHE A 32 -20.15 -9.70 11.99
C PHE A 32 -19.40 -8.36 11.85
N ALA A 33 -19.62 -7.43 12.79
CA ALA A 33 -18.91 -6.15 12.81
C ALA A 33 -17.40 -6.33 13.01
N GLY A 34 -17.01 -7.23 13.91
CA GLY A 34 -15.61 -7.62 14.12
C GLY A 34 -14.99 -8.23 12.85
N PHE A 35 -15.70 -9.16 12.21
CA PHE A 35 -15.26 -9.77 10.95
C PHE A 35 -15.10 -8.75 9.82
N SER A 36 -16.04 -7.81 9.67
CA SER A 36 -15.99 -6.75 8.66
C SER A 36 -14.77 -5.85 8.84
N ARG A 37 -14.50 -5.38 10.07
CA ARG A 37 -13.32 -4.57 10.39
C ARG A 37 -12.01 -5.33 10.15
N ASN A 38 -11.94 -6.60 10.55
CA ASN A 38 -10.77 -7.43 10.33
C ASN A 38 -10.51 -7.66 8.83
N SER A 39 -11.56 -7.92 8.05
CA SER A 39 -11.47 -8.09 6.60
C SER A 39 -10.93 -6.84 5.93
N GLN A 40 -11.41 -5.65 6.34
CA GLN A 40 -10.88 -4.39 5.84
C GLN A 40 -9.40 -4.18 6.19
N ALA A 41 -9.00 -4.49 7.43
CA ALA A 41 -7.60 -4.38 7.85
C ALA A 41 -6.68 -5.35 7.09
N VAL A 42 -7.17 -6.56 6.77
CA VAL A 42 -6.44 -7.53 5.95
C VAL A 42 -6.29 -7.03 4.52
N ASN A 43 -7.35 -6.47 3.92
CA ASN A 43 -7.29 -5.93 2.56
C ASN A 43 -6.27 -4.80 2.45
N VAL A 44 -6.29 -3.83 3.37
CA VAL A 44 -5.30 -2.73 3.38
C VAL A 44 -3.86 -3.23 3.48
N LYS A 45 -3.63 -4.29 4.27
CA LYS A 45 -2.30 -4.92 4.38
C LYS A 45 -1.89 -5.63 3.09
N ASN A 46 -2.83 -6.32 2.43
CA ASN A 46 -2.56 -7.00 1.17
C ASN A 46 -2.27 -6.00 0.05
N ASP A 47 -3.04 -4.92 -0.05
CA ASP A 47 -2.83 -3.85 -1.02
C ASP A 47 -1.44 -3.21 -0.83
N ALA A 48 -1.08 -2.86 0.42
CA ALA A 48 0.24 -2.33 0.73
C ALA A 48 1.39 -3.29 0.36
N GLN A 49 1.21 -4.60 0.58
CA GLN A 49 2.21 -5.59 0.17
C GLN A 49 2.31 -5.72 -1.35
N GLN A 50 1.19 -5.65 -2.06
CA GLN A 50 1.15 -5.72 -3.52
C GLN A 50 1.82 -4.49 -4.15
N ASP A 51 1.56 -3.30 -3.61
CA ASP A 51 2.20 -2.05 -4.05
C ASP A 51 3.72 -2.12 -3.87
N VAL A 52 4.20 -2.59 -2.71
CA VAL A 52 5.64 -2.77 -2.45
C VAL A 52 6.28 -3.76 -3.42
N ARG A 53 5.60 -4.87 -3.72
CA ARG A 53 6.10 -5.86 -4.70
C ARG A 53 6.22 -5.24 -6.09
N ALA A 54 5.17 -4.55 -6.56
CA ALA A 54 5.16 -3.89 -7.86
C ALA A 54 6.27 -2.83 -7.96
N ALA A 55 6.42 -2.00 -6.93
CA ALA A 55 7.47 -0.98 -6.87
C ALA A 55 8.88 -1.60 -6.87
N THR A 56 9.10 -2.69 -6.13
CA THR A 56 10.40 -3.37 -6.05
C THR A 56 10.74 -4.07 -7.38
N ASP A 57 9.76 -4.71 -8.02
CA ASP A 57 9.94 -5.35 -9.32
C ASP A 57 10.26 -4.33 -10.41
N GLN A 58 9.58 -3.17 -10.37
CA GLN A 58 9.88 -2.06 -11.26
C GLN A 58 11.28 -1.52 -11.02
N LEU A 59 11.65 -1.25 -9.77
CA LEU A 59 13.00 -0.79 -9.40
C LEU A 59 14.08 -1.77 -9.89
N ALA A 60 13.91 -3.06 -9.61
CA ALA A 60 14.85 -4.10 -10.01
C ALA A 60 14.98 -4.22 -11.54
N ARG A 61 13.90 -3.98 -12.29
CA ARG A 61 13.92 -3.95 -13.75
C ARG A 61 14.67 -2.73 -14.27
N GLU A 62 14.42 -1.56 -13.70
CA GLU A 62 15.08 -0.31 -14.11
C GLU A 62 16.58 -0.34 -13.79
N LEU A 63 16.96 -0.88 -12.61
CA LEU A 63 18.36 -1.08 -12.25
C LEU A 63 19.09 -2.08 -13.16
N ARG A 64 18.41 -3.16 -13.59
CA ARG A 64 18.97 -4.11 -14.56
C ARG A 64 19.15 -3.49 -15.95
N ASN A 65 18.32 -2.51 -16.29
CA ASN A 65 18.43 -1.73 -17.52
C ASN A 65 19.25 -0.45 -17.34
N ALA A 66 19.93 -0.28 -16.21
CA ALA A 66 20.77 0.88 -15.99
C ALA A 66 21.94 0.86 -16.99
N VAL A 67 22.19 1.99 -17.63
CA VAL A 67 23.25 2.14 -18.62
C VAL A 67 24.31 3.11 -18.12
N SER A 68 25.56 2.84 -18.47
CA SER A 68 26.63 3.82 -18.30
C SER A 68 26.75 4.62 -19.59
N SER A 69 26.66 5.94 -19.52
CA SER A 69 26.89 6.83 -20.67
C SER A 69 28.37 6.94 -21.09
N GLY A 70 29.28 6.14 -20.52
CA GLY A 70 30.70 6.09 -20.88
C GLY A 70 31.53 7.29 -20.41
N ALA A 71 30.89 8.30 -19.80
CA ALA A 71 31.53 9.44 -19.14
C ALA A 71 31.05 9.51 -17.67
N PRO A 72 31.85 10.08 -16.75
CA PRO A 72 31.38 10.35 -15.40
C PRO A 72 30.08 11.15 -15.41
N PRO A 73 29.12 10.84 -14.51
CA PRO A 73 29.21 9.84 -13.44
C PRO A 73 28.97 8.39 -13.91
N ALA A 74 29.42 7.44 -13.09
CA ALA A 74 29.14 6.01 -13.23
C ALA A 74 27.62 5.74 -13.42
N PRO A 75 27.23 4.58 -13.99
CA PRO A 75 25.81 4.24 -14.20
C PRO A 75 24.97 4.36 -12.92
N LEU A 76 25.59 4.16 -11.78
CA LEU A 76 25.07 4.49 -10.45
C LEU A 76 25.68 5.82 -9.99
N GLU A 77 24.86 6.82 -9.76
CA GLU A 77 25.30 8.16 -9.35
C GLU A 77 25.24 8.34 -7.83
N LYS A 78 24.22 7.75 -7.20
CA LYS A 78 23.97 7.88 -5.77
C LYS A 78 23.31 6.61 -5.24
N ALA A 79 23.73 6.15 -4.08
CA ALA A 79 23.17 4.99 -3.40
C ALA A 79 23.19 5.20 -1.88
N GLU A 80 22.27 6.03 -1.42
CA GLU A 80 21.99 6.26 0.00
C GLU A 80 20.77 5.43 0.44
N PRO A 81 20.55 5.23 1.76
CA PRO A 81 19.44 4.41 2.27
C PRO A 81 18.06 4.83 1.76
N PHE A 82 17.86 6.13 1.54
CA PHE A 82 16.58 6.72 1.14
C PHE A 82 16.66 7.53 -0.15
N ASP A 83 17.79 7.45 -0.87
CA ASP A 83 18.00 8.18 -2.11
C ASP A 83 18.92 7.40 -3.06
N LEU A 84 18.34 6.89 -4.15
CA LEU A 84 19.02 6.06 -5.14
C LEU A 84 18.89 6.72 -6.51
N MET A 85 20.02 6.93 -7.19
CA MET A 85 20.08 7.60 -8.48
C MET A 85 20.93 6.83 -9.47
N PHE A 86 20.38 6.58 -10.66
CA PHE A 86 21.07 5.87 -11.73
C PHE A 86 20.61 6.36 -13.10
N GLN A 87 21.41 6.05 -14.13
CA GLN A 87 21.10 6.38 -15.52
C GLN A 87 20.44 5.20 -16.24
N THR A 88 19.48 5.51 -17.09
CA THR A 88 18.77 4.57 -17.95
C THR A 88 18.63 5.17 -19.36
N VAL A 89 18.13 4.38 -20.31
CA VAL A 89 17.74 4.89 -21.64
C VAL A 89 16.23 5.00 -21.69
N GLN A 90 15.73 6.17 -22.05
CA GLN A 90 14.31 6.39 -22.32
C GLN A 90 14.13 6.71 -23.81
N GLY A 91 13.62 5.73 -24.56
CA GLY A 91 13.54 5.83 -26.01
C GLY A 91 14.92 5.82 -26.65
N SER A 92 15.32 6.93 -27.28
CA SER A 92 16.64 7.13 -27.87
C SER A 92 17.57 8.04 -27.04
N ALA A 93 17.08 8.60 -25.93
CA ALA A 93 17.82 9.53 -25.09
C ALA A 93 18.23 8.88 -23.77
N ASN A 94 19.36 9.33 -23.21
CA ASN A 94 19.72 9.00 -21.84
C ASN A 94 18.77 9.72 -20.89
N ALA A 95 18.34 9.03 -19.84
CA ALA A 95 17.53 9.57 -18.78
C ALA A 95 18.15 9.20 -17.43
N ARG A 96 17.87 10.01 -16.42
CA ARG A 96 18.23 9.75 -15.04
C ARG A 96 16.98 9.42 -14.27
N VAL A 97 17.05 8.36 -13.46
CA VAL A 97 15.98 7.98 -12.54
C VAL A 97 16.49 8.15 -11.12
N ARG A 98 15.65 8.72 -10.28
CA ARG A 98 15.88 8.90 -8.85
C ARG A 98 14.70 8.30 -8.08
N TYR A 99 15.01 7.45 -7.12
CA TYR A 99 14.06 6.97 -6.12
C TYR A 99 14.40 7.62 -4.79
N CYS A 100 13.46 8.36 -4.20
CA CYS A 100 13.65 9.03 -2.92
C CYS A 100 12.46 8.78 -1.99
N LEU A 101 12.72 8.75 -0.68
CA LEU A 101 11.67 8.71 0.33
C LEU A 101 11.26 10.15 0.70
N ASP A 102 9.98 10.46 0.54
CA ASP A 102 9.34 11.66 1.09
C ASP A 102 8.95 11.36 2.54
N ASP A 103 9.80 11.80 3.46
CA ASP A 103 9.69 11.61 4.92
C ASP A 103 9.09 12.83 5.63
N SER A 104 8.56 13.81 4.88
CA SER A 104 7.97 15.05 5.41
C SER A 104 6.85 14.80 6.43
N THR A 105 6.20 13.64 6.36
CA THR A 105 5.24 13.15 7.33
C THR A 105 5.64 11.73 7.78
N PRO A 106 6.25 11.53 8.96
CA PRO A 106 6.74 10.23 9.41
C PRO A 106 5.66 9.14 9.50
N SER A 107 4.40 9.53 9.67
CA SER A 107 3.26 8.60 9.69
C SER A 107 2.75 8.20 8.30
N ARG A 108 3.26 8.83 7.23
CA ARG A 108 2.80 8.67 5.84
C ARG A 108 3.94 8.87 4.84
N GLU A 109 5.05 8.20 5.09
CA GLU A 109 6.20 8.22 4.19
C GLU A 109 5.81 7.68 2.81
N ARG A 110 6.35 8.29 1.75
CA ARG A 110 6.07 7.89 0.37
C ARG A 110 7.34 7.72 -0.41
N LEU A 111 7.52 6.54 -0.99
CA LEU A 111 8.54 6.36 -2.02
C LEU A 111 8.10 7.11 -3.29
N ARG A 112 8.93 8.02 -3.79
CA ARG A 112 8.70 8.77 -5.02
C ARG A 112 9.68 8.33 -6.09
N LYS A 113 9.19 8.25 -7.33
CA LYS A 113 10.03 8.09 -8.50
C LYS A 113 10.13 9.43 -9.23
N GLN A 114 11.35 9.85 -9.49
CA GLN A 114 11.68 11.06 -10.22
C GLN A 114 12.47 10.69 -11.47
N THR A 115 12.16 11.32 -12.60
CA THR A 115 12.84 11.10 -13.87
C THR A 115 13.27 12.41 -14.48
N GLN A 116 14.37 12.39 -15.24
CA GLN A 116 14.87 13.54 -15.95
C GLN A 116 15.55 13.09 -17.24
N THR A 117 15.11 13.61 -18.39
CA THR A 117 15.77 13.34 -19.68
C THR A 117 17.05 14.17 -19.81
N LEU A 118 18.14 13.55 -20.28
CA LEU A 118 19.43 14.21 -20.49
C LEU A 118 19.56 14.72 -21.94
N PRO A 119 20.31 15.83 -22.18
CA PRO A 119 21.10 16.60 -21.22
C PRO A 119 20.24 17.60 -20.43
N ALA A 120 20.27 17.52 -19.11
CA ALA A 120 19.63 18.46 -18.21
C ALA A 120 20.54 18.74 -17.01
N THR A 121 20.42 19.94 -16.43
CA THR A 121 21.08 20.25 -15.16
C THR A 121 20.56 19.30 -14.10
N ALA A 122 21.46 18.66 -13.34
CA ALA A 122 21.09 17.73 -12.29
C ALA A 122 20.04 18.39 -11.36
N GLY A 123 18.87 17.74 -11.25
CA GLY A 123 17.83 18.21 -10.33
C GLY A 123 18.32 18.16 -8.88
N SER A 124 17.74 19.01 -8.03
CA SER A 124 18.10 19.08 -6.61
C SER A 124 17.86 17.74 -5.92
N THR A 125 18.78 17.36 -5.01
CA THR A 125 18.68 16.15 -4.20
C THR A 125 18.45 16.43 -2.71
N THR A 126 18.37 17.70 -2.31
CA THR A 126 18.22 18.13 -0.90
C THR A 126 16.85 17.81 -0.29
N GLY A 127 15.90 17.32 -1.08
CA GLY A 127 14.58 16.86 -0.62
C GLY A 127 13.89 15.93 -1.61
N CYS A 128 12.73 15.41 -1.22
CA CYS A 128 11.88 14.55 -2.02
C CYS A 128 10.43 15.06 -1.98
N PRO A 129 9.84 15.53 -3.10
CA PRO A 129 10.43 15.61 -4.44
C PRO A 129 11.45 16.75 -4.56
N GLY A 130 12.56 16.49 -5.26
CA GLY A 130 13.53 17.52 -5.64
C GLY A 130 13.03 18.43 -6.76
N THR A 131 13.55 19.66 -6.85
CA THR A 131 13.29 20.60 -7.96
C THR A 131 14.07 20.20 -9.22
N GLY A 132 13.48 20.42 -10.40
CA GLY A 132 14.10 20.09 -11.69
C GLY A 132 13.90 18.64 -12.16
N TRP A 133 13.00 17.91 -11.51
CA TRP A 133 12.65 16.53 -11.82
C TRP A 133 11.19 16.41 -12.28
N ASP A 134 10.93 15.55 -13.26
CA ASP A 134 9.58 15.09 -13.54
C ASP A 134 9.22 14.04 -12.49
N THR A 135 8.21 14.32 -11.67
CA THR A 135 7.82 13.43 -10.56
C THR A 135 6.67 12.55 -11.01
N SER A 136 6.88 11.23 -11.00
CA SER A 136 5.80 10.25 -11.09
C SER A 136 5.43 9.81 -9.69
N THR A 137 4.14 9.92 -9.35
CA THR A 137 3.55 9.23 -8.20
C THR A 137 3.68 7.72 -8.34
#